data_AF-A0A537GAI9-F1
#
_entry.id   AF-A0A537GAI9-F1
#
_cell.length_a   1.000
_cell.length_b   1.000
_cell.length_c   1.000
_cell.angle_alpha   90.00
_cell.angle_beta   90.00
_cell.angle_gamma   90.00
#
_symmetry.space_group_name_H-M   'P 1'
#
loop_
_entity.id
_entity.type
_entity.pdbx_description
1 polymer ?
#
loop_
_entity_poly.entity_id
_entity_poly.type
_entity_poly.pdbx_seq_one_letter_code
_entity_poly.pdbx_strand_id
1 'polypeptide(L)'
;MGSRSTLGPLKPKTWQLDQDQSSAQGYLYSCSLCDENLVLSKLFINPRKVQLVFLDNCPGCGFELERTLKVQRSVLPPGKRLLTNLICKNVEELFEPGELFEAKLSRGSILLRDVQSDLAAGVGLLDETLALRFGELVTLQGEASNALSHLFCVRAINPLPPGLDSDVVFVDGGNVFDSYTVSRHAFNLGLDQERMKLRIHLSRAFTHHQLSSLITDELAQAIDQCYARLAIVSDITALYCDPDVKEKREAFDLFSKDIRSLATLAEQRNMIVVVTNLQSRSKAMDDVLARTAHVSAVLQDKGAHTQLTVTRHPFIPTGNTETATLDNQTLTRYL
;
A
#
# COMPACT_ATOMS: atom_id res chain seq x y z
N MET A 1 -11.47 -31.51 40.05
CA MET A 1 -12.29 -32.19 39.03
C MET A 1 -13.23 -31.14 38.46
N GLY A 2 -12.88 -30.45 37.37
CA GLY A 2 -13.18 -30.81 35.98
C GLY A 2 -14.60 -30.30 35.64
N SER A 3 -14.88 -29.42 34.68
CA SER A 3 -14.38 -29.28 33.30
C SER A 3 -14.80 -27.89 32.75
N ARG A 4 -13.88 -27.11 32.16
CA ARG A 4 -13.74 -26.84 30.72
C ARG A 4 -15.05 -26.45 29.98
N SER A 5 -15.30 -25.15 29.84
CA SER A 5 -16.11 -24.61 28.75
C SER A 5 -15.25 -24.50 27.48
N THR A 6 -15.51 -25.38 26.53
CA THR A 6 -14.95 -25.34 25.18
C THR A 6 -15.65 -24.26 24.37
N LEU A 7 -14.88 -23.28 23.86
CA LEU A 7 -15.33 -22.38 22.81
C LEU A 7 -15.64 -23.24 21.56
N GLY A 8 -16.91 -23.34 21.19
CA GLY A 8 -17.32 -23.99 19.94
C GLY A 8 -16.92 -23.14 18.71
N PRO A 9 -16.66 -23.75 17.55
CA PRO A 9 -16.33 -23.01 16.34
C PRO A 9 -17.57 -22.23 15.82
N LEU A 10 -17.36 -20.95 15.49
CA LEU A 10 -18.36 -20.07 14.88
C LEU A 10 -18.80 -20.65 13.52
N LYS A 11 -20.11 -20.94 13.37
CA LYS A 11 -20.68 -21.56 12.17
C LYS A 11 -21.01 -20.51 11.09
N PRO A 12 -20.71 -20.76 9.79
CA PRO A 12 -21.18 -19.94 8.68
C PRO A 12 -22.70 -19.98 8.53
N LYS A 13 -23.32 -18.81 8.30
CA LYS A 13 -24.77 -18.68 8.05
C LYS A 13 -25.12 -19.38 6.74
N THR A 14 -26.06 -20.34 6.81
CA THR A 14 -26.47 -21.18 5.67
C THR A 14 -27.89 -20.83 5.25
N TRP A 15 -28.08 -20.40 4.01
CA TRP A 15 -29.38 -19.98 3.48
C TRP A 15 -29.74 -20.79 2.24
N GLN A 16 -30.83 -21.56 2.36
CA GLN A 16 -31.46 -22.45 1.39
C GLN A 16 -30.78 -23.80 1.10
N LEU A 17 -31.54 -24.87 1.40
CA LEU A 17 -31.23 -26.25 1.05
C LEU A 17 -31.69 -26.52 -0.39
N ASP A 18 -30.84 -27.18 -1.18
CA ASP A 18 -31.21 -27.62 -2.52
C ASP A 18 -32.04 -28.90 -2.46
N GLN A 19 -33.14 -28.96 -3.20
CA GLN A 19 -33.95 -30.18 -3.35
C GLN A 19 -33.37 -31.15 -4.39
N ASP A 20 -32.38 -30.71 -5.17
CA ASP A 20 -31.82 -31.46 -6.29
C ASP A 20 -30.35 -31.84 -6.02
N GLN A 21 -30.10 -33.14 -5.78
CA GLN A 21 -28.78 -33.70 -5.43
C GLN A 21 -27.85 -33.91 -6.65
N SER A 22 -28.27 -33.51 -7.84
CA SER A 22 -27.74 -34.03 -9.11
C SER A 22 -26.53 -33.27 -9.70
N SER A 23 -26.10 -32.14 -9.14
CA SER A 23 -24.93 -31.41 -9.67
C SER A 23 -24.08 -30.78 -8.57
N ALA A 24 -22.84 -31.29 -8.41
CA ALA A 24 -21.88 -30.80 -7.41
C ALA A 24 -21.04 -29.59 -7.87
N GLN A 25 -21.27 -29.05 -9.06
CA GLN A 25 -20.49 -27.94 -9.62
C GLN A 25 -21.19 -26.60 -9.37
N GLY A 26 -20.44 -25.62 -8.87
CA GLY A 26 -20.87 -24.24 -8.66
C GLY A 26 -19.75 -23.23 -8.95
N TYR A 27 -19.94 -22.01 -8.48
CA TYR A 27 -19.05 -20.86 -8.67
C TYR A 27 -18.61 -20.31 -7.32
N LEU A 28 -17.29 -20.23 -7.13
CA LEU A 28 -16.64 -19.60 -5.99
C LEU A 28 -16.16 -18.20 -6.39
N TYR A 29 -16.64 -17.22 -5.65
CA TYR A 29 -16.25 -15.82 -5.67
C TYR A 29 -15.30 -15.60 -4.52
N SER A 30 -14.04 -15.27 -4.83
CA SER A 30 -13.01 -15.04 -3.84
C SER A 30 -12.18 -13.82 -4.20
N CYS A 31 -11.50 -13.25 -3.21
CA CYS A 31 -10.51 -12.22 -3.46
C CYS A 31 -9.25 -12.85 -4.08
N SER A 32 -8.76 -12.32 -5.20
CA SER A 32 -7.52 -12.76 -5.84
C SER A 32 -6.26 -12.32 -5.10
N LEU A 33 -6.38 -11.39 -4.14
CA LEU A 33 -5.25 -10.89 -3.35
C LEU A 33 -5.03 -11.67 -2.05
N CYS A 34 -6.10 -12.03 -1.34
CA CYS A 34 -6.01 -12.71 -0.04
C CYS A 34 -6.71 -14.07 0.02
N ASP A 35 -7.22 -14.56 -1.12
CA ASP A 35 -7.98 -15.81 -1.24
C ASP A 35 -9.21 -15.89 -0.32
N GLU A 36 -9.66 -14.75 0.22
CA GLU A 36 -10.85 -14.69 1.07
C GLU A 36 -12.07 -15.14 0.28
N ASN A 37 -12.81 -16.11 0.82
CA ASN A 37 -14.01 -16.64 0.19
C ASN A 37 -15.19 -15.71 0.49
N LEU A 38 -15.76 -15.13 -0.56
CA LEU A 38 -16.82 -14.15 -0.48
C LEU A 38 -18.18 -14.81 -0.62
N VAL A 39 -18.36 -15.56 -1.72
CA VAL A 39 -19.61 -16.25 -2.04
C VAL A 39 -19.29 -17.57 -2.72
N LEU A 40 -19.96 -18.64 -2.32
CA LEU A 40 -19.98 -19.91 -3.05
C LEU A 40 -21.43 -20.19 -3.43
N SER A 41 -21.73 -20.22 -4.73
CA SER A 41 -23.08 -20.32 -5.26
C SER A 41 -23.20 -21.43 -6.30
N LYS A 42 -24.32 -22.14 -6.33
CA LYS A 42 -24.63 -23.10 -7.40
C LYS A 42 -24.93 -22.38 -8.72
N LEU A 43 -25.61 -21.23 -8.65
CA LEU A 43 -25.93 -20.40 -9.81
C LEU A 43 -24.84 -19.35 -10.03
N PHE A 44 -24.61 -18.98 -11.30
CA PHE A 44 -23.74 -17.86 -11.62
C PHE A 44 -24.40 -16.55 -11.17
N ILE A 45 -23.70 -15.78 -10.33
CA ILE A 45 -24.07 -14.45 -9.87
C ILE A 45 -23.21 -13.42 -10.61
N ASN A 46 -23.81 -12.30 -11.03
CA ASN A 46 -23.04 -11.22 -11.64
C ASN A 46 -21.99 -10.70 -10.62
N PRO A 47 -20.69 -10.69 -10.96
CA PRO A 47 -19.63 -10.22 -10.05
C PRO A 47 -19.92 -8.85 -9.43
N ARG A 48 -20.56 -7.94 -10.16
CA ARG A 48 -20.90 -6.60 -9.68
C ARG A 48 -21.85 -6.60 -8.49
N LYS A 49 -22.79 -7.56 -8.44
CA LYS A 49 -23.67 -7.72 -7.27
C LYS A 49 -22.92 -8.20 -6.04
N VAL A 50 -21.94 -9.09 -6.25
CA VAL A 50 -21.08 -9.55 -5.15
C VAL A 50 -20.28 -8.38 -4.61
N GLN A 51 -19.72 -7.52 -5.47
CA GLN A 51 -19.01 -6.32 -5.06
C GLN A 51 -19.90 -5.40 -4.20
N LEU A 52 -21.10 -5.04 -4.69
CA LEU A 52 -22.04 -4.16 -3.99
C LEU A 52 -22.44 -4.68 -2.60
N VAL A 53 -22.70 -5.97 -2.45
CA VAL A 53 -23.10 -6.57 -1.17
C VAL A 53 -21.97 -6.55 -0.12
N PHE A 54 -20.72 -6.41 -0.58
CA PHE A 54 -19.55 -6.18 0.26
C PHE A 54 -19.08 -4.72 0.25
N LEU A 55 -19.93 -3.78 -0.20
CA LEU A 55 -19.63 -2.35 -0.29
C LEU A 55 -18.34 -2.08 -1.09
N ASP A 56 -18.21 -2.79 -2.21
CA ASP A 56 -17.07 -2.82 -3.11
C ASP A 56 -15.73 -3.18 -2.47
N ASN A 57 -15.68 -3.64 -1.21
CA ASN A 57 -14.43 -3.91 -0.50
C ASN A 57 -14.35 -5.34 0.02
N CYS A 58 -13.18 -5.97 -0.10
CA CYS A 58 -12.99 -7.32 0.40
C CYS A 58 -13.03 -7.33 1.94
N PRO A 59 -13.85 -8.16 2.59
CA PRO A 59 -13.89 -8.26 4.06
C PRO A 59 -12.57 -8.78 4.66
N GLY A 60 -11.79 -9.57 3.91
CA GLY A 60 -10.49 -10.09 4.33
C GLY A 60 -9.37 -9.06 4.26
N CYS A 61 -9.14 -8.44 3.09
CA CYS A 61 -8.01 -7.53 2.86
C CYS A 61 -8.37 -6.04 2.72
N GLY A 62 -9.65 -5.70 2.62
CA GLY A 62 -10.14 -4.32 2.51
C GLY A 62 -9.94 -3.66 1.14
N PHE A 63 -9.38 -4.36 0.15
CA PHE A 63 -9.21 -3.84 -1.21
C PHE A 63 -10.49 -3.87 -2.03
N GLU A 64 -10.55 -2.98 -3.02
CA GLU A 64 -11.67 -2.92 -3.94
C GLU A 64 -11.88 -4.25 -4.69
N LEU A 65 -13.09 -4.80 -4.57
CA LEU A 65 -13.51 -6.00 -5.25
C LEU A 65 -13.71 -5.77 -6.75
N GLU A 66 -13.77 -4.53 -7.22
CA GLU A 66 -13.75 -4.22 -8.66
C GLU A 66 -12.53 -4.85 -9.36
N ARG A 67 -11.36 -4.78 -8.72
CA ARG A 67 -10.08 -5.26 -9.27
C ARG A 67 -9.65 -6.62 -8.75
N THR A 68 -10.22 -7.04 -7.62
CA THR A 68 -9.72 -8.21 -6.87
C THR A 68 -10.71 -9.36 -6.84
N LEU A 69 -11.94 -9.19 -7.31
CA LEU A 69 -12.91 -10.28 -7.35
C LEU A 69 -12.58 -11.29 -8.46
N LYS A 70 -12.29 -12.52 -8.06
CA LYS A 70 -12.09 -13.67 -8.95
C LYS A 70 -13.27 -14.62 -8.85
N VAL A 71 -13.67 -15.18 -10.00
CA VAL A 71 -14.69 -16.24 -10.08
C VAL A 71 -14.07 -17.50 -10.65
N GLN A 72 -14.25 -18.62 -9.95
CA GLN A 72 -13.77 -19.93 -10.38
C GLN A 72 -14.83 -21.01 -10.20
N ARG A 73 -14.81 -22.04 -11.04
CA ARG A 73 -15.67 -23.21 -10.84
C ARG A 73 -15.17 -23.98 -9.62
N SER A 74 -16.09 -24.38 -8.75
CA SER A 74 -15.76 -25.10 -7.50
C SER A 74 -16.79 -26.15 -7.17
N VAL A 75 -16.42 -27.10 -6.32
CA VAL A 75 -17.32 -28.14 -5.82
C VAL A 75 -18.13 -27.59 -4.66
N LEU A 76 -19.45 -27.70 -4.76
CA LEU A 76 -20.35 -27.21 -3.73
C LEU A 76 -20.77 -28.37 -2.81
N PRO A 77 -20.81 -28.17 -1.47
CA PRO A 77 -21.29 -29.20 -0.56
C PRO A 77 -22.72 -29.63 -0.91
N PRO A 78 -23.03 -30.94 -0.89
CA PRO A 78 -24.33 -31.45 -1.29
C PRO A 78 -25.45 -30.83 -0.45
N GLY A 79 -26.54 -30.44 -1.11
CA GLY A 79 -27.72 -29.86 -0.48
C GLY A 79 -27.59 -28.38 -0.10
N LYS A 80 -26.49 -27.68 -0.41
CA LYS A 80 -26.41 -26.21 -0.28
C LYS A 80 -26.63 -25.54 -1.63
N ARG A 81 -27.27 -24.36 -1.66
CA ARG A 81 -27.39 -23.53 -2.87
C ARG A 81 -26.46 -22.32 -2.86
N LEU A 82 -26.24 -21.76 -1.69
CA LEU A 82 -25.46 -20.54 -1.48
C LEU A 82 -24.79 -20.56 -0.10
N LEU A 83 -23.52 -20.17 -0.08
CA LEU A 83 -22.77 -19.84 1.13
C LEU A 83 -22.15 -18.46 0.94
N THR A 84 -22.24 -17.61 1.95
CA THR A 84 -21.65 -16.27 1.91
C THR A 84 -20.67 -16.12 3.07
N ASN A 85 -19.73 -15.21 2.91
CA ASN A 85 -18.91 -14.72 4.01
C ASN A 85 -19.82 -14.19 5.15
N LEU A 86 -19.40 -14.38 6.40
CA LEU A 86 -20.17 -14.03 7.61
C LEU A 86 -20.54 -12.54 7.68
N ILE A 87 -19.74 -11.68 7.03
CA ILE A 87 -19.91 -10.23 7.02
C ILE A 87 -21.00 -9.78 6.02
N CYS A 88 -21.39 -10.65 5.08
CA CYS A 88 -22.46 -10.38 4.13
C CYS A 88 -23.82 -10.24 4.85
N LYS A 89 -24.40 -9.02 4.82
CA LYS A 89 -25.67 -8.70 5.49
C LYS A 89 -26.89 -8.79 4.56
N ASN A 90 -26.73 -8.46 3.28
CA ASN A 90 -27.83 -8.34 2.31
C ASN A 90 -27.74 -9.44 1.23
N VAL A 91 -28.13 -10.66 1.59
CA VAL A 91 -28.03 -11.84 0.70
C VAL A 91 -29.08 -11.81 -0.43
N GLU A 92 -30.21 -11.14 -0.20
CA GLU A 92 -31.36 -11.05 -1.12
C GLU A 92 -31.03 -10.30 -2.42
N GLU A 93 -30.15 -9.28 -2.35
CA GLU A 93 -29.73 -8.46 -3.50
C GLU A 93 -28.91 -9.24 -4.55
N LEU A 94 -28.35 -10.39 -4.19
CA LEU A 94 -27.55 -11.21 -5.12
C LEU A 94 -28.39 -11.78 -6.28
N PHE A 95 -29.71 -11.95 -6.12
CA PHE A 95 -30.58 -12.61 -7.10
C PHE A 95 -31.59 -11.68 -7.80
N GLU A 96 -31.76 -10.42 -7.39
CA GLU A 96 -32.74 -9.54 -8.03
C GLU A 96 -32.31 -9.10 -9.45
N PRO A 97 -33.14 -9.27 -10.49
CA PRO A 97 -32.77 -8.91 -11.86
C PRO A 97 -32.64 -7.38 -12.00
N GLY A 98 -31.40 -6.88 -12.08
CA GLY A 98 -31.08 -5.48 -12.34
C GLY A 98 -30.70 -5.25 -13.80
N GLU A 99 -31.07 -4.09 -14.33
CA GLU A 99 -31.00 -3.70 -15.75
C GLU A 99 -29.62 -3.83 -16.40
N LEU A 100 -29.64 -4.07 -17.72
CA LEU A 100 -28.48 -4.17 -18.60
C LEU A 100 -27.74 -2.82 -18.67
N PHE A 101 -26.49 -2.79 -18.20
CA PHE A 101 -25.57 -1.69 -18.42
C PHE A 101 -24.32 -2.19 -19.15
N GLU A 102 -23.97 -1.52 -20.26
CA GLU A 102 -22.72 -1.76 -20.98
C GLU A 102 -21.55 -1.11 -20.23
N ALA A 103 -20.77 -1.92 -19.52
CA ALA A 103 -19.49 -1.48 -18.98
C ALA A 103 -18.47 -1.30 -20.11
N LYS A 104 -18.03 -0.07 -20.34
CA LYS A 104 -16.82 0.20 -21.13
C LYS A 104 -15.62 -0.38 -20.39
N LEU A 105 -15.05 -1.44 -20.96
CA LEU A 105 -13.80 -2.04 -20.55
C LEU A 105 -12.65 -1.05 -20.79
N SER A 106 -12.10 -0.48 -19.73
CA SER A 106 -10.71 -0.01 -19.74
C SER A 106 -9.85 -1.07 -19.08
N ARG A 107 -9.59 -2.15 -19.85
CA ARG A 107 -8.68 -3.22 -19.45
C ARG A 107 -7.27 -2.88 -19.90
N GLY A 108 -6.36 -2.89 -18.93
CA GLY A 108 -4.94 -3.20 -19.11
C GLY A 108 -4.08 -2.05 -19.64
N SER A 109 -3.16 -1.56 -18.81
CA SER A 109 -1.90 -1.10 -19.38
C SER A 109 -0.96 -2.31 -19.40
N ILE A 110 -0.76 -2.86 -20.59
CA ILE A 110 0.49 -3.54 -20.92
C ILE A 110 1.47 -2.39 -21.11
N LEU A 111 2.02 -1.83 -20.02
CA LEU A 111 3.11 -0.88 -20.17
C LEU A 111 4.35 -1.67 -20.56
N LEU A 112 4.76 -1.50 -21.81
CA LEU A 112 6.10 -1.83 -22.29
C LEU A 112 7.14 -1.16 -21.38
N ARG A 113 8.30 -1.81 -21.17
CA ARG A 113 9.46 -1.31 -20.38
C ARG A 113 10.15 -0.06 -21.00
N ASP A 114 9.40 0.85 -21.62
CA ASP A 114 9.92 2.10 -22.19
C ASP A 114 9.66 3.32 -21.27
N VAL A 115 9.38 3.10 -19.98
CA VAL A 115 8.81 4.14 -19.11
C VAL A 115 9.86 4.76 -18.20
N GLN A 116 10.11 6.06 -18.41
CA GLN A 116 10.92 6.92 -17.55
C GLN A 116 10.25 7.05 -16.17
N SER A 117 11.03 6.91 -15.09
CA SER A 117 10.55 7.17 -13.71
C SER A 117 10.00 8.60 -13.62
N ASP A 118 8.82 8.77 -13.02
CA ASP A 118 8.25 10.10 -12.78
C ASP A 118 9.10 10.88 -11.77
N LEU A 119 9.71 10.19 -10.80
CA LEU A 119 10.70 10.75 -9.89
C LEU A 119 11.99 9.92 -9.93
N ALA A 120 13.06 10.52 -10.44
CA ALA A 120 14.37 9.88 -10.49
C ALA A 120 15.21 10.23 -9.25
N ALA A 121 15.83 9.21 -8.63
CA ALA A 121 16.97 9.36 -7.72
C ALA A 121 18.20 9.92 -8.45
N GLY A 122 18.28 9.77 -9.78
CA GLY A 122 19.40 10.16 -10.63
C GLY A 122 20.59 9.21 -10.52
N VAL A 123 20.30 7.97 -10.16
CA VAL A 123 21.21 6.82 -10.19
C VAL A 123 20.52 5.81 -11.11
N GLY A 124 21.04 5.62 -12.32
CA GLY A 124 20.34 4.87 -13.38
C GLY A 124 19.80 3.51 -12.92
N LEU A 125 20.62 2.75 -12.18
CA LEU A 125 20.19 1.45 -11.65
C LEU A 125 19.02 1.57 -10.65
N LEU A 126 18.99 2.59 -9.78
CA LEU A 126 17.86 2.84 -8.88
C LEU A 126 16.62 3.28 -9.64
N ASP A 127 16.79 4.17 -10.62
CA ASP A 127 15.71 4.72 -11.41
C ASP A 127 15.01 3.63 -12.23
N GLU A 128 15.80 2.71 -12.81
CA GLU A 128 15.30 1.54 -13.52
C GLU A 128 14.63 0.52 -12.60
N THR A 129 15.21 0.28 -11.42
CA THR A 129 14.74 -0.77 -10.49
C THR A 129 13.51 -0.33 -9.70
N LEU A 130 13.46 0.92 -9.23
CA LEU A 130 12.32 1.46 -8.48
C LEU A 130 11.22 1.97 -9.39
N ALA A 131 11.56 2.53 -10.57
CA ALA A 131 10.63 3.02 -11.59
C ALA A 131 9.38 3.74 -11.04
N LEU A 132 9.59 4.70 -10.12
CA LEU A 132 8.51 5.34 -9.36
C LEU A 132 7.52 6.09 -10.27
N ARG A 133 6.22 5.91 -10.02
CA ARG A 133 5.14 6.53 -10.78
C ARG A 133 4.17 7.31 -9.90
N PHE A 134 3.53 8.32 -10.47
CA PHE A 134 2.40 8.96 -9.83
C PHE A 134 1.26 7.98 -9.56
N GLY A 135 0.56 8.18 -8.44
CA GLY A 135 -0.47 7.27 -7.96
C GLY A 135 0.05 6.19 -7.02
N GLU A 136 1.37 6.13 -6.76
CA GLU A 136 1.97 5.04 -6.02
C GLU A 136 2.28 5.38 -4.55
N LEU A 137 1.93 4.42 -3.69
CA LEU A 137 2.49 4.29 -2.35
C LEU A 137 3.75 3.42 -2.42
N VAL A 138 4.88 4.00 -2.03
CA VAL A 138 6.20 3.39 -2.08
C VAL A 138 6.68 3.15 -0.65
N THR A 139 7.03 1.91 -0.30
CA THR A 139 7.60 1.58 1.01
C THR A 139 9.07 1.23 0.87
N LEU A 140 9.93 1.94 1.59
CA LEU A 140 11.37 1.71 1.65
C LEU A 140 11.74 1.22 3.05
N GLN A 141 12.34 0.03 3.14
CA GLN A 141 12.72 -0.57 4.41
C GLN A 141 14.24 -0.59 4.59
N GLY A 142 14.69 -0.48 5.84
CA GLY A 142 16.12 -0.49 6.22
C GLY A 142 16.69 0.91 6.43
N GLU A 143 17.80 1.01 7.16
CA GLU A 143 18.38 2.27 7.61
C GLU A 143 18.70 3.24 6.45
N ALA A 144 19.26 2.71 5.35
CA ALA A 144 19.60 3.47 4.16
C ALA A 144 18.37 4.08 3.43
N SER A 145 17.14 3.63 3.75
CA SER A 145 15.91 4.24 3.22
C SER A 145 15.77 5.71 3.61
N ASN A 146 16.32 6.12 4.76
CA ASN A 146 16.24 7.50 5.22
C ASN A 146 17.08 8.45 4.35
N ALA A 147 18.28 8.05 3.96
CA ALA A 147 19.08 8.86 3.04
C ALA A 147 18.38 8.98 1.68
N LEU A 148 17.78 7.89 1.21
CA LEU A 148 17.09 7.86 -0.09
C LEU A 148 15.83 8.73 -0.09
N SER A 149 15.08 8.78 1.02
CA SER A 149 13.93 9.69 1.13
C SER A 149 14.36 11.17 1.12
N HIS A 150 15.47 11.53 1.78
CA HIS A 150 16.02 12.89 1.69
C HIS A 150 16.48 13.25 0.27
N LEU A 151 17.10 12.31 -0.44
CA LEU A 151 17.45 12.50 -1.84
C LEU A 151 16.19 12.76 -2.68
N PHE A 152 15.10 12.01 -2.48
CA PHE A 152 13.84 12.23 -3.18
C PHE A 152 13.21 13.60 -2.90
N CYS A 153 13.31 14.12 -1.67
CA CYS A 153 12.91 15.50 -1.39
C CYS A 153 13.60 16.50 -2.32
N VAL A 154 14.92 16.36 -2.47
CA VAL A 154 15.70 17.28 -3.30
C VAL A 154 15.41 17.08 -4.79
N ARG A 155 15.24 15.83 -5.23
CA ARG A 155 14.91 15.50 -6.62
C ARG A 155 13.53 16.00 -7.04
N ALA A 156 12.55 15.97 -6.14
CA ALA A 156 11.23 16.51 -6.43
C ALA A 156 11.26 18.03 -6.66
N ILE A 157 12.05 18.76 -5.89
CA ILE A 157 12.14 20.23 -6.02
C ILE A 157 13.00 20.65 -7.21
N ASN A 158 13.93 19.81 -7.65
CA ASN A 158 14.78 20.07 -8.81
C ASN A 158 13.93 20.41 -10.06
N PRO A 159 14.34 21.39 -10.90
CA PRO A 159 13.60 21.72 -12.12
C PRO A 159 13.48 20.55 -13.12
N LEU A 160 12.42 20.57 -13.92
CA LEU A 160 12.22 19.67 -15.05
C LEU A 160 13.16 20.01 -16.23
N PRO A 161 13.71 19.01 -16.96
CA PRO A 161 13.97 17.61 -16.56
C PRO A 161 15.34 17.47 -15.83
N PRO A 162 15.56 16.44 -14.98
CA PRO A 162 14.70 15.30 -14.64
C PRO A 162 13.97 15.41 -13.28
N GLY A 163 13.91 16.60 -12.65
CA GLY A 163 13.19 16.78 -11.39
C GLY A 163 11.68 16.98 -11.58
N LEU A 164 10.94 17.31 -10.52
CA LEU A 164 9.48 17.53 -10.59
C LEU A 164 9.06 19.00 -10.53
N ASP A 165 9.98 19.91 -10.23
CA ASP A 165 9.72 21.30 -9.84
C ASP A 165 8.54 21.43 -8.85
N SER A 166 8.48 20.52 -7.88
CA SER A 166 7.36 20.39 -6.94
C SER A 166 7.82 20.61 -5.51
N ASP A 167 6.95 21.22 -4.71
CA ASP A 167 7.09 21.22 -3.25
C ASP A 167 6.90 19.80 -2.68
N VAL A 168 7.37 19.61 -1.46
CA VAL A 168 7.38 18.32 -0.76
C VAL A 168 6.77 18.49 0.62
N VAL A 169 5.84 17.60 0.99
CA VAL A 169 5.37 17.51 2.38
C VAL A 169 6.10 16.38 3.07
N PHE A 170 6.74 16.67 4.20
CA PHE A 170 7.50 15.69 4.98
C PHE A 170 6.88 15.54 6.37
N VAL A 171 6.35 14.37 6.68
CA VAL A 171 5.84 13.99 8.00
C VAL A 171 6.89 13.16 8.71
N ASP A 172 7.51 13.72 9.74
CA ASP A 172 8.59 13.09 10.48
C ASP A 172 8.05 12.27 11.65
N GLY A 173 7.90 10.95 11.44
CA GLY A 173 7.44 10.00 12.47
C GLY A 173 8.58 9.42 13.30
N GLY A 174 9.79 9.34 12.73
CA GLY A 174 10.97 8.79 13.39
C GLY A 174 11.85 9.80 14.14
N ASN A 175 11.58 11.10 13.98
CA ASN A 175 12.54 12.15 14.31
C ASN A 175 13.89 11.94 13.58
N VAL A 176 13.82 11.62 12.28
CA VAL A 176 14.97 11.24 11.45
C VAL A 176 15.21 12.19 10.28
N PHE A 177 14.42 13.26 10.17
CA PHE A 177 14.68 14.30 9.17
C PHE A 177 15.99 15.04 9.46
N ASP A 178 16.89 15.10 8.48
CA ASP A 178 18.17 15.79 8.59
C ASP A 178 18.34 16.89 7.52
N SER A 179 18.25 18.14 7.98
CA SER A 179 18.45 19.32 7.14
C SER A 179 19.86 19.42 6.54
N TYR A 180 20.89 18.84 7.17
CA TYR A 180 22.26 18.86 6.65
C TYR A 180 22.39 17.93 5.45
N THR A 181 21.87 16.71 5.56
CA THR A 181 21.80 15.75 4.45
C THR A 181 21.04 16.33 3.25
N VAL A 182 19.88 16.94 3.47
CA VAL A 182 19.11 17.65 2.42
C VAL A 182 19.94 18.78 1.78
N SER A 183 20.61 19.60 2.59
CA SER A 183 21.44 20.71 2.09
C SER A 183 22.63 20.21 1.28
N ARG A 184 23.24 19.09 1.68
CA ARG A 184 24.33 18.42 0.96
C ARG A 184 23.86 17.90 -0.41
N HIS A 185 22.70 17.25 -0.48
CA HIS A 185 22.12 16.82 -1.76
C HIS A 185 21.82 18.01 -2.67
N ALA A 186 21.23 19.09 -2.14
CA ALA A 186 20.96 20.31 -2.90
C ALA A 186 22.26 20.92 -3.45
N PHE A 187 23.31 21.00 -2.63
CA PHE A 187 24.63 21.47 -3.06
C PHE A 187 25.19 20.62 -4.20
N ASN A 188 25.15 19.29 -4.07
CA ASN A 188 25.66 18.37 -5.09
C ASN A 188 24.90 18.48 -6.43
N LEU A 189 23.66 18.97 -6.41
CA LEU A 189 22.83 19.22 -7.58
C LEU A 189 22.90 20.68 -8.07
N GLY A 190 23.70 21.54 -7.43
CA GLY A 190 23.84 22.95 -7.81
C GLY A 190 22.60 23.79 -7.51
N LEU A 191 21.75 23.36 -6.57
CA LEU A 191 20.52 24.03 -6.18
C LEU A 191 20.75 25.05 -5.05
N ASP A 192 19.96 26.12 -5.07
CA ASP A 192 19.94 27.11 -4.00
C ASP A 192 19.30 26.52 -2.73
N GLN A 193 20.13 26.31 -1.70
CA GLN A 193 19.73 25.66 -0.45
C GLN A 193 18.66 26.44 0.32
N GLU A 194 18.66 27.77 0.25
CA GLU A 194 17.68 28.57 0.99
C GLU A 194 16.32 28.52 0.33
N ARG A 195 16.29 28.57 -1.00
CA ARG A 195 15.06 28.35 -1.79
C ARG A 195 14.53 26.92 -1.62
N MET A 196 15.40 25.94 -1.48
CA MET A 196 15.06 24.53 -1.27
C MET A 196 14.33 24.30 0.06
N LYS A 197 14.85 24.84 1.18
CA LYS A 197 14.25 24.66 2.51
C LYS A 197 12.81 25.16 2.57
N LEU A 198 12.52 26.28 1.90
CA LEU A 198 11.17 26.86 1.85
C LEU A 198 10.14 26.01 1.10
N ARG A 199 10.60 25.01 0.32
CA ARG A 199 9.75 24.12 -0.48
C ARG A 199 9.57 22.74 0.15
N ILE A 200 10.19 22.49 1.31
CA ILE A 200 9.99 21.28 2.11
C ILE A 200 9.17 21.66 3.33
N HIS A 201 7.91 21.24 3.33
CA HIS A 201 6.93 21.50 4.39
C HIS A 201 7.01 20.37 5.42
N LEU A 202 7.79 20.60 6.49
CA LEU A 202 8.05 19.62 7.54
C LEU A 202 7.05 19.73 8.69
N SER A 203 6.42 18.61 9.05
CA SER A 203 5.69 18.44 10.30
C SER A 203 6.23 17.24 11.06
N ARG A 204 6.28 17.31 12.40
CA ARG A 204 6.83 16.24 13.24
C ARG A 204 5.78 15.77 14.24
N ALA A 205 5.64 14.44 14.34
CA ALA A 205 4.83 13.81 15.38
C ALA A 205 5.71 13.38 16.56
N PHE A 206 5.14 13.42 17.77
CA PHE A 206 5.79 12.92 18.99
C PHE A 206 5.02 11.75 19.62
N THR A 207 3.86 11.40 19.08
CA THR A 207 3.03 10.27 19.52
C THR A 207 2.37 9.61 18.31
N HIS A 208 2.00 8.32 18.41
CA HIS A 208 1.32 7.62 17.31
C HIS A 208 -0.06 8.23 16.99
N HIS A 209 -0.76 8.79 17.98
CA HIS A 209 -2.01 9.52 17.73
C HIS A 209 -1.78 10.81 16.92
N GLN A 210 -0.73 11.57 17.24
CA GLN A 210 -0.37 12.74 16.44
C GLN A 210 0.04 12.34 15.02
N LEU A 211 0.83 11.28 14.87
CA LEU A 211 1.22 10.79 13.55
C LEU A 211 0.00 10.37 12.71
N SER A 212 -0.94 9.64 13.31
CA SER A 212 -2.21 9.29 12.67
C SER A 212 -3.02 10.53 12.27
N SER A 213 -3.13 11.52 13.17
CA SER A 213 -3.86 12.78 12.87
C SER A 213 -3.21 13.57 11.74
N LEU A 214 -1.87 13.69 11.73
CA LEU A 214 -1.14 14.31 10.64
C LEU A 214 -1.44 13.61 9.31
N ILE A 215 -1.47 12.27 9.30
CA ILE A 215 -1.72 11.47 8.10
C ILE A 215 -3.17 11.58 7.62
N THR A 216 -4.16 11.43 8.51
CA THR A 216 -5.57 11.30 8.11
C THR A 216 -6.28 12.64 7.96
N ASP A 217 -5.89 13.63 8.76
CA ASP A 217 -6.67 14.87 8.92
C ASP A 217 -5.97 16.05 8.25
N GLU A 218 -4.63 16.14 8.32
CA GLU A 218 -3.87 17.33 7.88
C GLU A 218 -3.15 17.14 6.53
N LEU A 219 -2.64 15.95 6.24
CA LEU A 219 -1.73 15.72 5.10
C LEU A 219 -2.36 16.10 3.75
N ALA A 220 -3.61 15.70 3.50
CA ALA A 220 -4.30 16.00 2.25
C ALA A 220 -4.46 17.52 2.05
N GLN A 221 -4.80 18.25 3.11
CA GLN A 221 -4.93 19.70 3.06
C GLN A 221 -3.57 20.37 2.82
N ALA A 222 -2.51 19.93 3.51
CA ALA A 222 -1.17 20.47 3.34
C ALA A 222 -0.68 20.29 1.89
N ILE A 223 -0.86 19.09 1.33
CA ILE A 223 -0.58 18.77 -0.07
C ILE A 223 -1.29 19.73 -1.02
N ASP A 224 -2.60 19.93 -0.83
CA ASP A 224 -3.42 20.75 -1.73
C ASP A 224 -3.00 22.24 -1.64
N GLN A 225 -2.56 22.71 -0.46
CA GLN A 225 -2.12 24.09 -0.24
C GLN A 225 -0.76 24.40 -0.87
N CYS A 226 0.19 23.46 -0.81
CA CYS A 226 1.53 23.66 -1.38
C CYS A 226 1.70 23.09 -2.79
N TYR A 227 0.65 22.50 -3.36
CA TYR A 227 0.69 21.81 -4.66
C TYR A 227 1.79 20.75 -4.74
N ALA A 228 2.05 20.06 -3.62
CA ALA A 228 3.06 19.01 -3.58
C ALA A 228 2.64 17.79 -4.39
N ARG A 229 3.61 17.20 -5.09
CA ARG A 229 3.48 15.94 -5.84
C ARG A 229 4.27 14.78 -5.22
N LEU A 230 4.98 15.08 -4.13
CA LEU A 230 5.68 14.12 -3.29
C LEU A 230 5.32 14.37 -1.82
N ALA A 231 4.89 13.31 -1.13
CA ALA A 231 4.82 13.29 0.32
C ALA A 231 5.73 12.19 0.88
N ILE A 232 6.39 12.46 2.00
CA ILE A 232 7.23 11.48 2.69
C ILE A 232 6.74 11.32 4.13
N VAL A 233 6.57 10.08 4.59
CA VAL A 233 6.35 9.75 6.01
C VAL A 233 7.54 8.93 6.51
N SER A 234 8.33 9.52 7.42
CA SER A 234 9.58 8.91 7.88
C SER A 234 9.35 7.92 9.03
N ASP A 235 10.08 6.80 8.98
CA ASP A 235 10.15 5.74 9.99
C ASP A 235 8.80 5.41 10.65
N ILE A 236 7.81 5.13 9.80
CA ILE A 236 6.39 5.18 10.15
C ILE A 236 6.00 4.26 11.31
N THR A 237 6.77 3.20 11.58
CA THR A 237 6.47 2.25 12.66
C THR A 237 6.98 2.70 14.02
N ALA A 238 7.87 3.70 14.08
CA ALA A 238 8.59 4.09 15.29
C ALA A 238 7.64 4.43 16.44
N LEU A 239 6.71 5.36 16.22
CA LEU A 239 5.79 5.84 17.25
C LEU A 239 4.72 4.81 17.64
N TYR A 240 4.26 3.96 16.70
CA TYR A 240 3.27 2.91 17.01
C TYR A 240 3.89 1.75 17.79
N CYS A 241 5.20 1.53 17.63
CA CYS A 241 5.97 0.51 18.35
C CYS A 241 6.68 1.06 19.59
N ASP A 242 6.40 2.31 19.97
CA ASP A 242 7.02 2.93 21.14
C ASP A 242 6.69 2.10 22.41
N PRO A 243 7.68 1.82 23.29
CA PRO A 243 7.47 1.03 24.49
C PRO A 243 6.38 1.57 25.44
N ASP A 244 6.12 2.88 25.42
CA ASP A 244 5.10 3.51 26.26
C ASP A 244 3.67 3.29 25.75
N VAL A 245 3.51 2.72 24.55
CA VAL A 245 2.22 2.35 23.97
C VAL A 245 1.69 1.07 24.61
N LYS A 246 0.72 1.22 25.52
CA LYS A 246 0.07 0.10 26.21
C LYS A 246 -0.92 -0.65 25.32
N GLU A 247 -1.75 0.08 24.58
CA GLU A 247 -2.82 -0.47 23.76
C GLU A 247 -2.33 -0.87 22.36
N LYS A 248 -1.52 -1.93 22.30
CA LYS A 248 -0.86 -2.39 21.06
C LYS A 248 -1.83 -2.70 19.91
N ARG A 249 -3.05 -3.14 20.24
CA ARG A 249 -4.08 -3.44 19.23
C ARG A 249 -4.61 -2.17 18.58
N GLU A 250 -4.92 -1.15 19.39
CA GLU A 250 -5.36 0.15 18.89
C GLU A 250 -4.29 0.79 18.01
N ALA A 251 -3.02 0.77 18.47
CA ALA A 251 -1.90 1.28 17.68
C ALA A 251 -1.76 0.55 16.33
N PHE A 252 -1.96 -0.76 16.30
CA PHE A 252 -1.95 -1.53 15.05
C PHE A 252 -3.15 -1.21 14.14
N ASP A 253 -4.34 -1.01 14.71
CA ASP A 253 -5.56 -0.68 13.96
C ASP A 253 -5.44 0.73 13.35
N LEU A 254 -4.91 1.70 14.11
CA LEU A 254 -4.58 3.04 13.62
C LEU A 254 -3.54 2.98 12.52
N PHE A 255 -2.40 2.32 12.75
CA PHE A 255 -1.36 2.13 11.73
C PHE A 255 -1.93 1.56 10.42
N SER A 256 -2.75 0.51 10.52
CA SER A 256 -3.37 -0.12 9.35
C SER A 256 -4.35 0.81 8.62
N LYS A 257 -5.03 1.71 9.34
CA LYS A 257 -5.86 2.76 8.74
C LYS A 257 -5.00 3.83 8.06
N ASP A 258 -3.89 4.21 8.67
CA ASP A 258 -3.01 5.27 8.18
C ASP A 258 -2.32 4.85 6.88
N ILE A 259 -1.77 3.64 6.80
CA ILE A 259 -1.16 3.11 5.56
C ILE A 259 -2.18 3.04 4.42
N ARG A 260 -3.43 2.64 4.71
CA ARG A 260 -4.51 2.64 3.70
C ARG A 260 -4.85 4.06 3.23
N SER A 261 -4.93 5.00 4.17
CA SER A 261 -5.22 6.40 3.86
C SER A 261 -4.12 7.00 2.96
N LEU A 262 -2.85 6.66 3.21
CA LEU A 262 -1.73 7.07 2.37
C LEU A 262 -1.80 6.47 0.95
N ALA A 263 -2.17 5.20 0.81
CA ALA A 263 -2.37 4.58 -0.51
C ALA A 263 -3.49 5.25 -1.29
N THR A 264 -4.65 5.45 -0.67
CA THR A 264 -5.79 6.14 -1.27
C THR A 264 -5.43 7.58 -1.65
N LEU A 265 -4.68 8.28 -0.80
CA LEU A 265 -4.24 9.65 -1.07
C LEU A 265 -3.32 9.73 -2.29
N ALA A 266 -2.35 8.81 -2.40
CA ALA A 266 -1.45 8.71 -3.55
C ALA A 266 -2.24 8.57 -4.86
N GLU A 267 -3.18 7.63 -4.91
CA GLU A 267 -4.03 7.36 -6.06
C GLU A 267 -4.94 8.55 -6.41
N GLN A 268 -5.66 9.09 -5.43
CA GLN A 268 -6.64 10.15 -5.64
C GLN A 268 -6.02 11.46 -6.11
N ARG A 269 -4.83 11.79 -5.60
CA ARG A 269 -4.10 13.01 -5.97
C ARG A 269 -3.09 12.78 -7.09
N ASN A 270 -3.01 11.56 -7.62
CA ASN A 270 -2.05 11.16 -8.64
C ASN A 270 -0.64 11.66 -8.30
N MET A 271 -0.18 11.30 -7.09
CA MET A 271 1.10 11.73 -6.52
C MET A 271 1.94 10.56 -6.04
N ILE A 272 3.19 10.81 -5.66
CA ILE A 272 4.04 9.79 -5.05
C ILE A 272 4.01 9.98 -3.53
N VAL A 273 3.70 8.91 -2.80
CA VAL A 273 3.82 8.88 -1.34
C VAL A 273 4.88 7.88 -0.95
N VAL A 274 5.95 8.34 -0.29
CA VAL A 274 7.04 7.49 0.19
C VAL A 274 6.91 7.29 1.69
N VAL A 275 6.97 6.04 2.13
CA VAL A 275 6.98 5.65 3.53
C VAL A 275 8.29 4.94 3.83
N THR A 276 9.03 5.40 4.83
CA THR A 276 10.24 4.69 5.28
C THR A 276 9.97 3.90 6.55
N ASN A 277 10.68 2.78 6.71
CA ASN A 277 10.70 1.97 7.93
C ASN A 277 12.13 1.50 8.18
N LEU A 278 12.85 2.19 9.06
CA LEU A 278 14.31 2.04 9.17
C LEU A 278 14.69 0.69 9.77
N GLN A 279 13.85 0.17 10.67
CA GLN A 279 14.05 -1.12 11.33
C GLN A 279 12.74 -1.87 11.47
N SER A 280 12.79 -3.19 11.28
CA SER A 280 11.66 -4.08 11.55
C SER A 280 11.42 -4.15 13.06
N ARG A 281 10.33 -3.51 13.51
CA ARG A 281 9.89 -3.51 14.91
C ARG A 281 8.73 -4.47 15.15
N SER A 282 7.90 -4.68 14.13
CA SER A 282 6.69 -5.49 14.20
C SER A 282 6.44 -6.17 12.87
N LYS A 283 6.57 -7.50 12.84
CA LYS A 283 6.29 -8.30 11.65
C LYS A 283 4.89 -8.04 11.10
N ALA A 284 3.91 -7.83 11.97
CA ALA A 284 2.53 -7.53 11.55
C ALA A 284 2.42 -6.20 10.80
N MET A 285 3.20 -5.18 11.20
CA MET A 285 3.22 -3.88 10.52
C MET A 285 4.02 -3.93 9.22
N ASP A 286 5.15 -4.63 9.21
CA ASP A 286 5.94 -4.86 7.98
C ASP A 286 5.11 -5.55 6.90
N ASP A 287 4.33 -6.53 7.33
CA ASP A 287 3.35 -7.26 6.54
C ASP A 287 2.25 -6.33 5.96
N VAL A 288 1.74 -5.38 6.75
CA VAL A 288 0.76 -4.37 6.28
C VAL A 288 1.39 -3.42 5.25
N LEU A 289 2.63 -2.98 5.47
CA LEU A 289 3.39 -2.17 4.51
C LEU A 289 3.53 -2.90 3.18
N ALA A 290 4.05 -4.13 3.21
CA ALA A 290 4.27 -4.94 2.01
C ALA A 290 2.97 -5.26 1.25
N ARG A 291 1.85 -5.44 1.96
CA ARG A 291 0.55 -5.74 1.36
C ARG A 291 -0.16 -4.51 0.79
N THR A 292 0.05 -3.33 1.36
CA THR A 292 -0.69 -2.11 0.97
C THR A 292 0.08 -1.28 -0.06
N ALA A 293 1.41 -1.34 -0.06
CA ALA A 293 2.22 -0.59 -1.00
C ALA A 293 2.05 -1.06 -2.45
N HIS A 294 2.17 -0.09 -3.36
CA HIS A 294 2.29 -0.35 -4.80
C HIS A 294 3.69 -0.87 -5.11
N VAL A 295 4.70 -0.19 -4.57
CA VAL A 295 6.12 -0.54 -4.69
C VAL A 295 6.70 -0.78 -3.30
N SER A 296 7.37 -1.92 -3.10
CA SER A 296 8.10 -2.22 -1.87
C SER A 296 9.54 -2.57 -2.17
N ALA A 297 10.45 -1.90 -1.48
CA ALA A 297 11.87 -2.16 -1.58
C ALA A 297 12.54 -2.23 -0.21
N VAL A 298 13.52 -3.12 -0.09
CA VAL A 298 14.33 -3.31 1.11
C VAL A 298 15.76 -2.93 0.77
N LEU A 299 16.32 -2.00 1.54
CA LEU A 299 17.71 -1.57 1.47
C LEU A 299 18.49 -2.25 2.59
N GLN A 300 19.48 -3.05 2.22
CA GLN A 300 20.36 -3.74 3.17
C GLN A 300 21.78 -3.22 3.01
N ASP A 301 22.34 -2.68 4.09
CA ASP A 301 23.77 -2.39 4.14
C ASP A 301 24.58 -3.69 4.28
N LYS A 302 25.49 -3.94 3.34
CA LYS A 302 26.44 -5.06 3.35
C LYS A 302 27.87 -4.59 3.71
N GLY A 303 28.01 -3.37 4.22
CA GLY A 303 29.26 -2.72 4.61
C GLY A 303 30.05 -2.15 3.42
N ALA A 304 30.28 -2.96 2.38
CA ALA A 304 30.99 -2.52 1.18
C ALA A 304 30.08 -1.91 0.09
N HIS A 305 28.78 -2.16 0.21
CA HIS A 305 27.74 -1.71 -0.71
C HIS A 305 26.37 -1.79 -0.03
N THR A 306 25.39 -1.04 -0.52
CA THR A 306 23.99 -1.17 -0.14
C THR A 306 23.25 -1.93 -1.25
N GLN A 307 22.55 -2.98 -0.88
CA GLN A 307 21.74 -3.77 -1.78
C GLN A 307 20.28 -3.33 -1.67
N LEU A 308 19.72 -2.81 -2.77
CA LEU A 308 18.29 -2.56 -2.92
C LEU A 308 17.64 -3.82 -3.50
N THR A 309 16.66 -4.38 -2.82
CA THR A 309 15.83 -5.47 -3.33
C THR A 309 14.39 -5.01 -3.42
N VAL A 310 13.84 -4.94 -4.63
CA VAL A 310 12.42 -4.67 -4.86
C VAL A 310 11.66 -5.98 -4.69
N THR A 311 10.83 -6.03 -3.65
CA THR A 311 10.03 -7.20 -3.29
C THR A 311 8.65 -7.16 -3.90
N ARG A 312 8.19 -5.98 -4.33
CA ARG A 312 6.92 -5.77 -5.00
C ARG A 312 7.00 -4.57 -5.94
N HIS A 313 6.48 -4.73 -7.15
CA HIS A 313 6.31 -3.67 -8.13
C HIS A 313 5.13 -4.02 -9.05
N PRO A 314 4.31 -3.05 -9.54
CA PRO A 314 3.23 -3.35 -10.49
C PRO A 314 3.69 -4.04 -11.79
N PHE A 315 4.96 -3.89 -12.14
CA PHE A 315 5.58 -4.45 -13.37
C PHE A 315 6.40 -5.72 -13.12
N ILE A 316 6.63 -6.11 -11.87
CA ILE A 316 7.35 -7.34 -11.54
C ILE A 316 6.32 -8.43 -11.19
N PRO A 317 6.36 -9.61 -11.83
CA PRO A 317 5.48 -10.71 -11.50
C PRO A 317 5.59 -11.09 -10.02
N THR A 318 4.45 -11.34 -9.38
CA THR A 318 4.38 -11.72 -7.95
C THR A 318 5.29 -12.90 -7.64
N GLY A 319 6.22 -12.75 -6.70
CA GLY A 319 7.19 -13.77 -6.31
C GLY A 319 8.59 -13.61 -6.92
N ASN A 320 8.76 -12.71 -7.88
CA ASN A 320 10.08 -12.32 -8.39
C ASN A 320 10.60 -11.09 -7.64
N THR A 321 11.91 -11.04 -7.42
CA THR A 321 12.61 -9.89 -6.84
C THR A 321 13.61 -9.33 -7.84
N GLU A 322 13.65 -8.02 -7.99
CA GLU A 322 14.72 -7.34 -8.71
C GLU A 322 15.70 -6.72 -7.71
N THR A 323 17.00 -6.82 -8.01
CA THR A 323 18.05 -6.42 -7.09
C THR A 323 19.02 -5.48 -7.77
N ALA A 324 19.27 -4.35 -7.12
CA ALA A 324 20.27 -3.37 -7.50
C ALA A 324 21.34 -3.26 -6.42
N THR A 325 22.61 -3.25 -6.82
CA THR A 325 23.73 -3.09 -5.89
C THR A 325 24.31 -1.70 -6.07
N LEU A 326 24.30 -0.91 -4.99
CA LEU A 326 24.89 0.43 -4.93
C LEU A 326 26.25 0.35 -4.24
N ASP A 327 27.31 0.67 -4.94
CA ASP A 327 28.64 0.74 -4.32
C ASP A 327 28.76 1.91 -3.33
N ASN A 328 29.72 1.82 -2.41
CA ASN A 328 29.94 2.85 -1.39
C ASN A 328 30.31 4.22 -1.98
N GLN A 329 30.85 4.27 -3.20
CA GLN A 329 31.17 5.54 -3.87
C GLN A 329 29.90 6.26 -4.35
N THR A 330 28.95 5.52 -4.93
CA THR A 330 27.64 6.02 -5.33
C THR A 330 26.82 6.40 -4.10
N LEU A 331 26.91 5.60 -3.02
CA LEU A 331 26.29 5.94 -1.74
C LEU A 331 26.84 7.25 -1.19
N THR A 332 28.15 7.39 -1.01
CA THR A 332 28.76 8.62 -0.46
C THR A 332 28.45 9.87 -1.29
N ARG A 333 28.24 9.70 -2.60
CA ARG A 333 27.91 10.79 -3.52
C ARG A 333 26.44 11.20 -3.46
N TYR A 334 25.53 10.27 -3.18
CA TYR A 334 24.08 10.46 -3.33
C TYR A 334 23.24 10.23 -2.07
N LEU A 335 23.76 9.58 -1.03
CA LEU A 335 23.10 9.19 0.23
C LEU A 335 23.94 9.67 1.43
#